data_AF-A0A4Y7Q3H7-F1
#
_entry.id   AF-A0A4Y7Q3H7-F1
#
_cell.length_a   1.000
_cell.length_b   1.000
_cell.length_c   1.000
_cell.angle_alpha   90.00
_cell.angle_beta   90.00
_cell.angle_gamma   90.00
#
_symmetry.space_group_name_H-M   'P 1'
#
loop_
_entity.id
_entity.type
_entity.pdbx_description
1 polymer ?
#
loop_
_entity_poly.entity_id
_entity_poly.type
_entity_poly.pdbx_seq_one_letter_code
_entity_poly.pdbx_strand_id
1 'polypeptide(L)'
;MARPYMKTAASLLNWQNRYSAALNSHNVRGHNLKLAKEYACTYGVKFATLERSPMFERVMLSFTRTKSLSTPSAWLSMQSQLEQEEAEIKARLRLPNGDRKKLTCSRCPEVPRPRLFVTDDDLANHVRRKHRTVGINRTGR
;
A
#
# COMPACT_ATOMS: atom_id res chain seq x y z
N MET A 1 -39.80 4.12 -38.45
CA MET A 1 -38.49 4.75 -38.74
C MET A 1 -37.65 4.77 -37.46
N ALA A 2 -36.57 3.99 -37.41
CA ALA A 2 -35.71 3.92 -36.21
C ALA A 2 -34.85 5.18 -36.08
N ARG A 3 -34.82 5.78 -34.88
CA ARG A 3 -34.12 7.05 -34.61
C ARG A 3 -32.60 6.87 -34.80
N PRO A 4 -31.90 7.81 -35.46
CA PRO A 4 -30.47 7.69 -35.80
C PRO A 4 -29.57 7.44 -34.58
N TYR A 5 -29.93 7.96 -33.40
CA TYR A 5 -29.21 7.78 -32.15
C TYR A 5 -29.07 6.30 -31.69
N MET A 6 -30.04 5.43 -32.01
CA MET A 6 -29.94 4.01 -31.65
C MET A 6 -28.87 3.27 -32.46
N LYS A 7 -28.56 3.73 -33.67
CA LYS A 7 -27.46 3.19 -34.48
C LYS A 7 -26.10 3.61 -33.94
N THR A 8 -26.01 4.82 -33.35
CA THR A 8 -24.76 5.34 -32.78
C THR A 8 -24.38 4.61 -31.49
N ALA A 9 -25.34 4.38 -30.58
CA ALA A 9 -25.10 3.63 -29.35
C ALA A 9 -24.70 2.17 -29.63
N ALA A 10 -25.38 1.49 -30.57
CA ALA A 10 -25.03 0.14 -30.99
C ALA A 10 -23.64 0.08 -31.65
N SER A 11 -23.29 1.08 -32.45
CA SER A 11 -21.97 1.19 -33.07
C SER A 11 -20.85 1.41 -32.06
N LEU A 12 -21.08 2.27 -31.04
CA LEU A 12 -20.14 2.49 -29.95
C LEU A 12 -19.91 1.22 -29.13
N LEU A 13 -20.98 0.50 -28.78
CA LEU A 13 -20.88 -0.76 -28.05
C LEU A 13 -20.10 -1.81 -28.86
N ASN A 14 -20.36 -1.90 -30.17
CA ASN A 14 -19.66 -2.84 -31.05
C ASN A 14 -18.17 -2.47 -31.21
N TRP A 15 -17.85 -1.18 -31.33
CA TRP A 15 -16.47 -0.69 -31.32
C TRP A 15 -15.77 -1.02 -30.00
N GLN A 16 -16.40 -0.77 -28.86
CA GLN A 16 -15.85 -1.07 -27.55
C GLN A 16 -15.60 -2.58 -27.38
N ASN A 17 -16.55 -3.43 -27.77
CA ASN A 17 -16.40 -4.89 -27.71
C ASN A 17 -15.24 -5.38 -28.58
N ARG A 18 -15.11 -4.85 -29.80
CA ARG A 18 -13.99 -5.18 -30.70
C ARG A 18 -12.66 -4.67 -30.18
N TYR A 19 -12.62 -3.46 -29.64
CA TYR A 19 -11.45 -2.89 -29.01
C TYR A 19 -11.02 -3.73 -27.80
N SER A 20 -11.93 -4.06 -26.88
CA SER A 20 -11.65 -4.94 -25.75
C SER A 20 -11.22 -6.34 -26.17
N ALA A 21 -11.81 -6.93 -27.22
CA ALA A 21 -11.37 -8.21 -27.77
C ALA A 21 -9.94 -8.14 -28.33
N ALA A 22 -9.60 -7.08 -29.06
CA ALA A 22 -8.25 -6.83 -29.54
C ALA A 22 -7.25 -6.54 -28.39
N LEU A 23 -7.70 -5.85 -27.34
CA LEU A 23 -6.90 -5.66 -26.13
C LEU A 23 -6.65 -6.98 -25.41
N ASN A 24 -7.62 -7.90 -25.41
CA ASN A 24 -7.49 -9.23 -24.79
C ASN A 24 -6.66 -10.19 -25.63
N SER A 25 -6.71 -10.09 -26.97
CA SER A 25 -5.86 -10.88 -27.87
C SER A 25 -4.39 -10.47 -27.77
N HIS A 26 -4.11 -9.20 -27.49
CA HIS A 26 -2.77 -8.72 -27.14
C HIS A 26 -2.44 -9.08 -25.68
N ASN A 27 -1.87 -10.27 -25.47
CA ASN A 27 -1.39 -10.76 -24.17
C ASN A 27 -0.11 -10.03 -23.68
N VAL A 28 -0.13 -8.70 -23.66
CA VAL A 28 0.98 -7.84 -23.24
C VAL A 28 1.42 -8.18 -21.82
N ARG A 29 0.47 -8.48 -20.92
CA ARG A 29 0.78 -8.89 -19.55
C ARG A 29 1.60 -10.18 -19.53
N GLY A 30 1.20 -11.20 -20.29
CA GLY A 30 1.94 -12.46 -20.41
C GLY A 30 3.34 -12.28 -21.02
N HIS A 31 3.46 -11.46 -22.08
CA HIS A 31 4.75 -11.12 -22.67
C HIS A 31 5.66 -10.40 -21.67
N ASN A 32 5.14 -9.43 -20.93
CA ASN A 32 5.91 -8.70 -19.93
C ASN A 32 6.31 -9.55 -18.73
N LEU A 33 5.46 -10.51 -18.31
CA LEU A 33 5.84 -11.48 -17.28
C LEU A 33 6.99 -12.38 -17.76
N LYS A 34 6.99 -12.77 -19.04
CA LYS A 34 8.10 -13.53 -19.61
C LYS A 34 9.40 -12.73 -19.63
N LEU A 35 9.34 -11.49 -20.12
CA LEU A 35 10.49 -10.57 -20.13
C LEU A 35 11.01 -10.28 -18.72
N ALA A 36 10.12 -10.06 -17.75
CA ALA A 36 10.48 -9.83 -16.35
C ALA A 36 11.22 -11.03 -15.76
N LYS A 37 10.85 -12.27 -16.10
CA LYS A 37 11.59 -13.48 -15.70
C LYS A 37 12.95 -13.56 -16.36
N GLU A 38 13.05 -13.22 -17.64
CA GLU A 38 14.32 -13.18 -18.39
C GLU A 38 15.29 -12.13 -17.82
N TYR A 39 14.79 -10.94 -17.49
CA TYR A 39 15.57 -9.91 -16.82
C TYR A 39 15.97 -10.32 -15.41
N ALA A 40 15.05 -10.87 -14.61
CA ALA A 40 15.38 -11.38 -13.29
C ALA A 40 16.53 -12.42 -13.34
N CYS A 41 16.50 -13.32 -14.33
CA CYS A 41 17.59 -14.26 -14.56
C CYS A 41 18.90 -13.56 -14.94
N THR A 42 18.84 -12.61 -15.88
CA THR A 42 20.01 -11.85 -16.38
C THR A 42 20.71 -11.06 -15.27
N TYR A 43 19.93 -10.44 -14.38
CA TYR A 43 20.42 -9.60 -13.29
C TYR A 43 20.61 -10.37 -11.97
N GLY A 44 20.41 -11.69 -11.95
CA GLY A 44 20.60 -12.52 -10.76
C GLY A 44 19.59 -12.25 -9.62
N VAL A 45 18.40 -11.76 -9.96
CA VAL A 45 17.35 -11.40 -8.99
C VAL A 45 16.33 -12.54 -8.85
N LYS A 46 15.90 -12.84 -7.62
CA LYS A 46 14.84 -13.83 -7.37
C LYS A 46 13.49 -13.25 -7.79
N PHE A 47 12.97 -13.70 -8.94
CA PHE A 47 11.68 -13.25 -9.47
C PHE A 47 10.52 -13.35 -8.46
N ALA A 48 10.48 -14.41 -7.64
CA ALA A 48 9.43 -14.61 -6.62
C ALA A 48 9.36 -13.49 -5.56
N THR A 49 10.49 -12.82 -5.27
CA THR A 49 10.51 -11.66 -4.37
C THR A 49 9.88 -10.45 -5.04
N LEU A 50 10.21 -10.23 -6.32
CA LEU A 50 9.69 -9.13 -7.13
C LEU A 50 8.18 -9.27 -7.37
N GLU A 51 7.71 -10.47 -7.71
CA GLU A 51 6.30 -10.76 -8.01
C GLU A 51 5.37 -10.47 -6.81
N ARG A 52 5.87 -10.62 -5.58
CA ARG A 52 5.12 -10.30 -4.36
C ARG A 52 5.06 -8.80 -4.07
N SER A 53 5.84 -7.98 -4.76
CA SER A 53 5.86 -6.54 -4.52
C SER A 53 4.61 -5.86 -5.09
N PRO A 54 3.89 -5.06 -4.29
CA PRO A 54 2.78 -4.25 -4.79
C PRO A 54 3.24 -3.18 -5.80
N MET A 55 4.51 -2.77 -5.78
CA MET A 55 5.06 -1.90 -6.81
C MET A 55 5.14 -2.64 -8.16
N PHE A 56 5.65 -3.87 -8.17
CA PHE A 56 5.77 -4.66 -9.39
C PHE A 56 4.41 -4.82 -10.08
N GLU A 57 3.35 -5.13 -9.34
CA GLU A 57 2.00 -5.22 -9.89
C GLU A 57 1.52 -3.87 -10.46
N ARG A 58 1.80 -2.74 -9.78
CA ARG A 58 1.47 -1.39 -10.29
C ARG A 58 2.14 -1.11 -11.64
N VAL A 59 3.40 -1.49 -11.80
CA VAL A 59 4.13 -1.27 -13.05
C VAL A 59 3.66 -2.25 -14.15
N MET A 60 3.40 -3.51 -13.81
CA MET A 60 2.81 -4.45 -14.75
C MET A 60 1.43 -4.00 -15.25
N LEU A 61 0.63 -3.40 -14.38
CA LEU A 61 -0.65 -2.79 -14.74
C LEU A 61 -0.47 -1.57 -15.66
N SER A 62 0.54 -0.72 -15.43
CA SER A 62 0.80 0.44 -16.30
C SER A 62 1.15 -0.01 -17.72
N PHE A 63 2.08 -0.96 -17.87
CA PHE A 63 2.43 -1.55 -19.16
C PHE A 63 1.24 -2.20 -19.87
N THR A 64 0.38 -2.89 -19.11
CA THR A 64 -0.83 -3.52 -19.66
C THR A 64 -1.83 -2.48 -20.17
N ARG A 65 -1.95 -1.33 -19.48
CA ARG A 65 -2.82 -0.22 -19.88
C ARG A 65 -2.28 0.52 -21.11
N THR A 66 -0.97 0.76 -21.17
CA THR A 66 -0.32 1.47 -22.29
C THR A 66 0.01 0.57 -23.47
N LYS A 67 -0.20 -0.74 -23.33
CA LYS A 67 0.14 -1.75 -24.35
C LYS A 67 1.62 -1.72 -24.76
N SER A 68 2.49 -1.31 -23.85
CA SER A 68 3.94 -1.31 -24.06
C SER A 68 4.59 -2.55 -23.47
N LEU A 69 5.68 -2.97 -24.12
CA LEU A 69 6.54 -4.02 -23.60
C LEU A 69 7.51 -3.44 -22.57
N SER A 70 7.87 -4.27 -21.58
CA SER A 70 8.93 -3.95 -20.65
C SER A 70 10.26 -3.88 -21.39
N THR A 71 11.01 -2.80 -21.16
CA THR A 71 12.36 -2.63 -21.69
C THR A 71 13.40 -2.87 -20.60
N PRO A 72 14.68 -3.11 -20.94
CA PRO A 72 15.74 -3.25 -19.94
C PRO A 72 15.89 -1.98 -19.07
N SER A 73 15.71 -0.79 -19.64
CA SER A 73 15.76 0.47 -18.89
C SER A 73 14.62 0.58 -17.88
N ALA A 74 13.41 0.21 -18.28
CA ALA A 74 12.27 0.19 -17.36
C ALA A 74 12.44 -0.88 -16.27
N TRP A 75 13.05 -2.01 -16.61
CA TRP A 75 13.43 -3.04 -15.63
C TRP A 75 14.37 -2.50 -14.55
N LEU A 76 15.47 -1.86 -14.95
CA LEU A 76 16.42 -1.28 -14.00
C LEU A 76 15.77 -0.21 -13.11
N SER A 77 14.88 0.60 -13.69
CA SER A 77 14.10 1.58 -12.92
C SER A 77 13.18 0.92 -11.89
N MET A 78 12.49 -0.17 -12.27
CA MET A 78 11.69 -0.95 -11.33
C MET A 78 12.56 -1.53 -10.21
N GLN A 79 13.69 -2.15 -10.55
CA GLN A 79 14.58 -2.73 -9.56
C GLN A 79 15.06 -1.68 -8.55
N SER A 80 15.53 -0.52 -9.02
CA SER A 80 15.98 0.57 -8.15
C SER A 80 14.88 1.08 -7.21
N GLN A 81 13.65 1.21 -7.70
CA GLN A 81 12.51 1.60 -6.86
C GLN A 81 12.16 0.53 -5.81
N LEU A 82 12.29 -0.75 -6.13
CA LEU A 82 12.07 -1.84 -5.17
C LEU A 82 13.13 -1.84 -4.07
N GLU A 83 14.39 -1.67 -4.45
CA GLU A 83 15.51 -1.55 -3.50
C GLU A 83 15.30 -0.34 -2.57
N GLN A 84 14.78 0.78 -3.10
CA GLN A 84 14.43 1.94 -2.29
C GLN A 84 13.26 1.67 -1.33
N GLU A 85 12.17 1.04 -1.78
CA GLU A 85 11.04 0.68 -0.91
C GLU A 85 11.50 -0.27 0.21
N GLU A 86 12.33 -1.27 -0.11
CA GLU A 86 12.92 -2.19 0.88
C GLU A 86 13.82 -1.46 1.87
N ALA A 87 14.66 -0.54 1.39
CA ALA A 87 15.52 0.29 2.23
C ALA A 87 14.70 1.19 3.16
N GLU A 88 13.61 1.80 2.67
CA GLU A 88 12.69 2.63 3.46
C GLU A 88 11.96 1.81 4.52
N ILE A 89 11.46 0.62 4.19
CA ILE A 89 10.83 -0.30 5.16
C ILE A 89 11.85 -0.68 6.23
N LYS A 90 13.08 -1.05 5.83
CA LYS A 90 14.16 -1.38 6.74
C LYS A 90 14.58 -0.20 7.60
N ALA A 91 14.60 1.02 7.05
CA ALA A 91 14.89 2.25 7.78
C ALA A 91 13.79 2.57 8.80
N ARG A 92 12.51 2.37 8.46
CA ARG A 92 11.39 2.49 9.41
C ARG A 92 11.49 1.48 10.55
N LEU A 93 11.97 0.27 10.28
CA LEU A 93 12.23 -0.75 11.29
C LEU A 93 13.51 -0.49 12.11
N ARG A 94 14.46 0.26 11.54
CA ARG A 94 15.74 0.66 12.17
C ARG A 94 15.69 2.00 12.88
N LEU A 95 14.61 2.77 12.75
CA LEU A 95 14.34 3.85 13.69
C LEU A 95 14.52 3.23 15.07
N PRO A 96 15.47 3.72 15.88
CA PRO A 96 15.62 3.15 17.20
C PRO A 96 14.24 3.27 17.82
N ASN A 97 13.78 2.19 18.44
CA ASN A 97 12.88 2.34 19.58
C ASN A 97 13.69 3.12 20.64
N GLY A 98 14.06 4.37 20.34
CA GLY A 98 14.90 5.23 21.14
C GLY A 98 14.18 5.30 22.45
N ASP A 99 14.86 4.87 23.51
CA ASP A 99 14.38 4.73 24.87
C ASP A 99 12.95 5.21 25.01
N ARG A 100 12.00 4.31 24.75
CA ARG A 100 10.58 4.59 24.99
C ARG A 100 10.51 4.93 26.47
N LYS A 101 10.59 6.23 26.80
CA LYS A 101 10.46 6.73 28.16
C LYS A 101 9.11 6.21 28.60
N LYS A 102 9.14 5.16 29.40
CA LYS A 102 7.95 4.48 29.85
C LYS A 102 7.18 5.50 30.69
N LEU A 103 6.10 6.03 30.15
CA LEU A 103 5.33 7.05 30.82
C LEU A 103 4.60 6.40 32.00
N THR A 104 4.65 7.01 33.16
CA THR A 104 3.92 6.59 34.35
C THR A 104 2.74 7.53 34.58
N CYS A 105 1.57 6.99 34.95
CA CYS A 105 0.46 7.84 35.33
C CYS A 105 0.73 8.47 36.71
N SER A 106 0.83 9.80 36.76
CA SER A 106 1.03 10.56 38.01
C SER A 106 -0.14 10.43 39.01
N ARG A 107 -1.32 9.97 38.56
CA ARG A 107 -2.50 9.73 39.41
C ARG A 107 -2.57 8.32 40.00
N CYS A 108 -1.60 7.45 39.69
CA CYS A 108 -1.45 6.11 40.27
C CYS A 108 -0.05 5.94 40.93
N PRO A 109 0.34 6.77 41.91
CA PRO A 109 1.70 6.75 42.45
C PRO A 109 2.01 5.53 43.35
N GLU A 110 1.01 4.89 43.97
CA GLU A 110 1.22 3.89 45.04
C GLU A 110 1.12 2.43 44.59
N VAL A 111 1.09 2.14 43.29
CA VAL A 111 0.96 0.76 42.82
C VAL A 111 2.32 0.05 42.90
N PRO A 112 2.47 -1.09 43.60
CA PRO A 112 3.75 -1.78 43.78
C PRO A 112 4.41 -2.24 42.47
N ARG A 113 3.66 -2.22 41.35
CA ARG A 113 4.19 -2.27 39.98
C ARG A 113 3.46 -1.22 39.14
N PRO A 114 4.07 -0.04 38.86
CA PRO A 114 3.43 0.98 38.03
C PRO A 114 3.24 0.44 36.61
N ARG A 115 2.04 0.64 36.03
CA ARG A 115 1.84 0.39 34.60
C ARG A 115 2.64 1.42 33.82
N LEU A 116 3.45 0.90 32.91
CA LEU A 116 4.34 1.66 32.05
C LEU A 116 3.67 1.76 30.68
N PHE A 117 3.38 2.99 30.27
CA PHE A 117 2.74 3.27 29.00
C PHE A 117 3.78 3.54 27.92
N VAL A 118 3.52 3.00 26.74
CA VAL A 118 4.42 3.05 25.58
C VAL A 118 4.14 4.29 24.73
N THR A 119 2.89 4.78 24.75
CA THR A 119 2.42 5.94 23.99
C THR A 119 1.61 6.89 24.88
N ASP A 120 1.57 8.17 24.50
CA ASP A 120 0.71 9.17 25.16
C ASP A 120 -0.78 8.81 25.05
N ASP A 121 -1.19 8.17 23.95
CA ASP A 121 -2.58 7.73 23.74
C ASP A 121 -2.99 6.64 24.73
N ASP A 122 -2.10 5.68 25.01
CA ASP A 122 -2.36 4.64 26.01
C ASP A 122 -2.49 5.22 27.42
N LEU A 123 -1.66 6.21 27.76
CA LEU A 123 -1.74 6.95 29.02
C LEU A 123 -3.04 7.76 29.10
N ALA A 124 -3.41 8.49 28.05
CA ALA A 124 -4.64 9.27 27.98
C ALA A 124 -5.89 8.37 28.07
N ASN A 125 -5.86 7.19 27.44
CA ASN A 125 -6.93 6.19 27.56
C ASN A 125 -7.02 5.62 28.97
N HIS A 126 -5.90 5.33 29.61
CA HIS A 126 -5.88 4.90 31.00
C HIS A 126 -6.49 5.96 31.93
N VAL A 127 -6.07 7.22 31.81
CA VAL A 127 -6.60 8.33 32.60
C VAL A 127 -8.11 8.49 32.39
N ARG A 128 -8.57 8.45 31.13
CA ARG A 128 -10.01 8.52 30.79
C ARG A 128 -10.83 7.34 31.30
N ARG A 129 -10.24 6.16 31.51
CA ARG A 129 -10.96 4.97 31.99
C ARG A 129 -10.94 4.83 33.50
N LYS A 130 -9.83 5.19 34.16
CA LYS A 130 -9.59 4.92 35.58
C LYS A 130 -9.69 6.15 36.48
N HIS A 131 -9.47 7.35 35.93
CA HIS A 131 -9.50 8.61 36.68
C HIS A 131 -10.56 9.57 36.15
N ARG A 132 -11.55 9.09 35.41
CA ARG A 132 -12.70 9.88 35.01
C ARG A 132 -13.54 10.12 36.26
N THR A 133 -13.37 11.29 36.84
CA THR A 133 -14.23 11.82 37.90
C THR A 133 -15.66 11.88 37.39
N VAL A 134 -16.51 10.98 37.89
CA VAL A 134 -17.95 11.27 38.01
C VAL A 134 -18.04 12.37 39.07
N GLY A 135 -18.46 13.57 38.67
CA GLY A 135 -18.50 14.71 39.58
C GLY A 135 -18.87 16.03 38.91
N ILE A 136 -20.02 16.08 38.24
CA ILE A 136 -20.78 17.34 38.16
C ILE A 136 -21.89 17.23 39.20
N ASN A 137 -21.55 17.46 40.47
CA ASN A 137 -22.48 17.99 41.45
C ASN A 137 -21.93 19.37 41.83
N ARG A 138 -22.23 20.37 41.00
CA ARG A 138 -22.21 21.77 41.43
C ARG A 138 -23.48 21.99 42.25
N THR A 139 -23.40 21.73 43.54
CA THR A 139 -24.23 22.44 44.51
C THR A 139 -23.79 23.90 44.47
N GLY A 140 -24.57 24.74 43.79
CA GLY A 140 -24.49 26.18 43.95
C GLY A 140 -24.95 26.54 45.37
N ARG A 141 -24.08 27.21 46.10
CA ARG A 141 -24.44 28.09 47.20
C ARG A 141 -23.87 29.45 46.87
#